data_AF-A0A7V9ZEB0-F1
#
_entry.id   AF-A0A7V9ZEB0-F1
#
_cell.length_a   1.000
_cell.length_b   1.000
_cell.length_c   1.000
_cell.angle_alpha   90.00
_cell.angle_beta   90.00
_cell.angle_gamma   90.00
#
_symmetry.space_group_name_H-M   'P 1'
#
loop_
_entity.id
_entity.type
_entity.pdbx_description
1 polymer ?
#
loop_
_entity_poly.entity_id
_entity_poly.type
_entity_poly.pdbx_seq_one_letter_code
_entity_poly.pdbx_strand_id
1 'polypeptide(L)'
;MRGVAAEHLDADLSGSPLWNPDLAPTPLSRRTWSTYNIAALWIGMAVVITTYTLASGLMQQGMTWYQALFTILLGNVIVLLPMILNAHAGTKYGISFPVLCRASFGVRGANVAAMLRAIVACGWFGIQTWIGALALDALMNAAWSGWSQIGIHTALSFAIFWGIQVWIIL
;
A
#
# COMPACT_ATOMS: atom_id res chain seq x y z
N MET A 1 -28.71 -20.05 5.68
CA MET A 1 -28.01 -18.94 6.38
C MET A 1 -27.40 -17.87 5.44
N ARG A 2 -27.78 -17.79 4.14
CA ARG A 2 -27.28 -16.77 3.19
C ARG A 2 -28.18 -15.52 3.06
N GLY A 3 -29.37 -15.51 3.66
CA GLY A 3 -30.36 -14.42 3.51
C GLY A 3 -30.21 -13.26 4.50
N VAL A 4 -29.85 -13.52 5.76
CA VAL A 4 -29.89 -12.50 6.83
C VAL A 4 -28.79 -11.43 6.70
N ALA A 5 -27.67 -11.73 6.04
CA ALA A 5 -26.56 -10.79 5.89
C ALA A 5 -26.79 -9.73 4.79
N ALA A 6 -27.68 -9.99 3.83
CA ALA A 6 -27.97 -9.04 2.74
C ALA A 6 -28.96 -7.96 3.19
N GLU A 7 -29.93 -8.33 4.03
CA GLU A 7 -31.04 -7.45 4.46
C GLU A 7 -30.60 -6.26 5.32
N HIS A 8 -29.40 -6.29 5.92
CA HIS A 8 -28.86 -5.17 6.71
C HIS A 8 -27.90 -4.25 5.93
N LEU A 9 -27.52 -4.62 4.70
CA LEU A 9 -26.66 -3.78 3.84
C LEU A 9 -27.45 -2.71 3.07
N ASP A 10 -28.78 -2.86 3.01
CA ASP A 10 -29.71 -1.92 2.36
C ASP A 10 -30.36 -0.93 3.33
N ALA A 11 -29.92 -0.92 4.60
CA ALA A 11 -30.36 0.09 5.56
C ALA A 11 -29.85 1.48 5.11
N ASP A 12 -30.76 2.44 4.93
CA ASP A 12 -30.40 3.79 4.54
C ASP A 12 -29.64 4.51 5.67
N LEU A 13 -28.31 4.49 5.55
CA LEU A 13 -27.39 5.13 6.49
C LEU A 13 -27.07 6.58 6.12
N SER A 14 -27.70 7.14 5.08
CA SER A 14 -27.42 8.49 4.58
C SER A 14 -27.66 9.60 5.62
N GLY A 15 -28.54 9.35 6.60
CA GLY A 15 -28.79 10.27 7.72
C GLY A 15 -27.78 10.19 8.86
N SER A 16 -26.80 9.29 8.82
CA SER A 16 -25.81 9.15 9.90
C SER A 16 -24.68 10.18 9.75
N PRO A 17 -24.28 10.89 10.83
CA PRO A 17 -23.11 11.78 10.81
C PRO A 17 -21.78 11.05 10.56
N LEU A 18 -21.79 9.71 10.50
CA LEU A 18 -20.62 8.86 10.25
C LEU A 18 -20.62 8.23 8.86
N TRP A 19 -21.58 8.61 8.01
CA TRP A 19 -21.73 8.14 6.64
C TRP A 19 -21.12 9.16 5.66
N ASN A 20 -20.35 8.65 4.71
CA ASN A 20 -19.81 9.38 3.56
C ASN A 20 -19.83 8.39 2.38
N PRO A 21 -20.18 8.80 1.14
CA PRO A 21 -20.03 7.96 -0.06
C PRO A 21 -18.70 7.20 -0.16
N ASP A 22 -17.57 7.76 0.29
CA ASP A 22 -16.25 7.08 0.27
C ASP A 22 -16.11 5.95 1.31
N LEU A 23 -16.91 6.00 2.38
CA LEU A 23 -16.91 5.03 3.48
C LEU A 23 -18.06 4.03 3.36
N ALA A 24 -18.96 4.23 2.40
CA ALA A 24 -20.10 3.36 2.18
C ALA A 24 -19.63 1.95 1.77
N PRO A 25 -20.30 0.88 2.25
CA PRO A 25 -20.00 -0.48 1.81
C PRO A 25 -20.12 -0.60 0.29
N THR A 26 -19.19 -1.32 -0.35
CA THR A 26 -19.27 -1.58 -1.79
C THR A 26 -20.28 -2.71 -2.08
N PRO A 27 -21.42 -2.41 -2.73
CA PRO A 27 -22.42 -3.41 -3.06
C PRO A 27 -21.88 -4.42 -4.07
N LEU A 28 -22.44 -5.64 -4.07
CA LEU A 28 -21.98 -6.74 -4.93
C LEU A 28 -21.97 -6.34 -6.42
N SER A 29 -22.92 -5.53 -6.86
CA SER A 29 -23.02 -5.03 -8.25
C SER A 29 -21.86 -4.12 -8.68
N ARG A 30 -21.15 -3.50 -7.74
CA ARG A 30 -19.99 -2.63 -8.02
C ARG A 30 -18.64 -3.35 -7.84
N ARG A 31 -18.63 -4.64 -7.49
CA ARG A 31 -17.40 -5.43 -7.35
C ARG A 31 -16.94 -5.96 -8.72
N THR A 32 -16.26 -5.10 -9.47
CA THR A 32 -15.81 -5.38 -10.86
C THR A 32 -14.47 -6.10 -10.94
N TRP A 33 -13.77 -6.27 -9.82
CA TRP A 33 -12.44 -6.84 -9.79
C TRP A 33 -12.48 -8.37 -9.86
N SER A 34 -11.90 -8.92 -10.94
CA SER A 34 -11.69 -10.36 -11.09
C SER A 34 -10.46 -10.83 -10.31
N THR A 35 -10.30 -12.15 -10.17
CA THR A 35 -9.08 -12.75 -9.59
C THR A 35 -7.81 -12.32 -10.32
N TYR A 36 -7.90 -12.08 -11.63
CA TYR A 36 -6.78 -11.57 -12.42
C TYR A 36 -6.38 -10.16 -11.99
N ASN A 37 -7.34 -9.25 -11.81
CA ASN A 37 -7.06 -7.88 -11.38
C ASN A 37 -6.37 -7.86 -10.01
N ILE A 38 -6.83 -8.73 -9.10
CA ILE A 38 -6.24 -8.91 -7.77
C ILE A 38 -4.80 -9.46 -7.89
N ALA A 39 -4.58 -10.50 -8.69
CA ALA A 39 -3.25 -11.08 -8.88
C ALA A 39 -2.26 -10.08 -9.51
N ALA A 40 -2.70 -9.34 -10.52
CA ALA A 40 -1.88 -8.32 -11.17
C ALA A 40 -1.49 -7.21 -10.19
N LEU A 41 -2.43 -6.73 -9.36
CA LEU A 41 -2.14 -5.76 -8.29
C LEU A 41 -1.11 -6.31 -7.30
N TRP A 42 -1.25 -7.56 -6.87
CA TRP A 42 -0.32 -8.21 -5.94
C TRP A 42 1.10 -8.33 -6.51
N ILE A 43 1.23 -8.77 -7.75
CA ILE A 43 2.53 -8.86 -8.43
C ILE A 43 3.15 -7.47 -8.54
N GLY A 44 2.37 -6.46 -8.93
CA GLY A 44 2.82 -5.07 -9.02
C GLY A 44 3.30 -4.50 -7.66
N MET A 45 2.65 -4.88 -6.56
CA MET A 45 3.07 -4.46 -5.21
C MET A 45 4.28 -5.24 -4.69
N ALA A 46 4.46 -6.50 -5.10
CA ALA A 46 5.57 -7.34 -4.63
C ALA A 46 6.91 -6.97 -5.29
N VAL A 47 6.87 -6.52 -6.55
CA VAL A 47 8.06 -6.14 -7.31
C VAL A 47 8.45 -4.71 -6.98
N VAL A 48 9.31 -4.54 -5.98
CA VAL A 48 9.81 -3.24 -5.52
C VAL A 48 11.30 -3.32 -5.17
N ILE A 49 12.03 -2.24 -5.46
CA ILE A 49 13.48 -2.12 -5.19
C ILE A 49 13.83 -2.41 -3.73
N THR A 50 12.99 -1.98 -2.78
CA THR A 50 13.21 -2.22 -1.35
C THR A 50 13.31 -3.71 -1.01
N THR A 51 12.55 -4.58 -1.68
CA THR A 51 12.63 -6.03 -1.48
C THR A 51 13.97 -6.59 -1.94
N TYR A 52 14.48 -6.09 -3.08
CA TYR A 52 15.81 -6.48 -3.56
C TYR A 52 16.92 -5.98 -2.62
N THR A 53 16.78 -4.76 -2.09
CA THR A 53 17.75 -4.24 -1.10
C THR A 53 17.71 -5.00 0.22
N LEU A 54 16.54 -5.51 0.62
CA LEU A 54 16.43 -6.37 1.81
C LEU A 54 17.18 -7.69 1.59
N ALA A 55 17.00 -8.33 0.44
CA ALA A 55 17.69 -9.56 0.10
C ALA A 55 19.21 -9.35 0.03
N SER A 56 19.68 -8.29 -0.64
CA SER A 56 21.11 -7.98 -0.71
C SER A 56 21.69 -7.61 0.65
N GLY A 57 20.93 -6.91 1.49
CA GLY A 57 21.32 -6.57 2.87
C GLY A 57 21.51 -7.81 3.74
N LEU A 58 20.58 -8.78 3.69
CA LEU A 58 20.73 -10.05 4.40
C LEU A 58 21.98 -10.82 3.96
N MET A 59 22.28 -10.80 2.67
CA MET A 59 23.49 -11.44 2.14
C MET A 59 24.77 -10.75 2.65
N GLN A 60 24.78 -9.42 2.71
CA GLN A 60 25.91 -8.66 3.27
C GLN A 60 26.14 -8.95 4.76
N GLN A 61 25.08 -9.30 5.50
CA GLN A 61 25.16 -9.73 6.91
C GLN A 61 25.67 -11.17 7.09
N GLY A 62 26.07 -11.86 6.00
CA GLY A 62 26.69 -13.18 6.05
C GLY A 62 25.76 -14.34 5.70
N MET A 63 24.51 -14.08 5.30
CA MET A 63 23.62 -15.14 4.80
C MET A 63 23.98 -15.51 3.35
N THR A 64 23.93 -16.80 3.03
CA THR A 64 23.97 -17.22 1.62
C THR A 64 22.68 -16.80 0.91
N TRP A 65 22.71 -16.69 -0.41
CA TRP A 65 21.56 -16.22 -1.20
C TRP A 65 20.32 -17.10 -1.02
N TYR A 66 20.47 -18.42 -0.92
CA TYR A 66 19.37 -19.34 -0.65
C TYR A 66 18.79 -19.16 0.76
N GLN A 67 19.63 -18.92 1.77
CA GLN A 67 19.19 -18.67 3.14
C GLN A 67 18.42 -17.34 3.25
N ALA A 68 18.92 -16.29 2.58
CA ALA A 68 18.23 -15.00 2.53
C ALA A 68 16.85 -15.14 1.86
N LEU A 69 16.78 -15.86 0.72
CA LEU A 69 15.53 -16.13 0.02
C LEU A 69 14.53 -16.90 0.90
N PHE A 70 14.99 -17.96 1.58
CA PHE A 70 14.14 -18.77 2.45
C PHE A 70 13.64 -17.98 3.66
N THR A 71 14.50 -17.14 4.26
CA THR A 71 14.14 -16.28 5.39
C THR A 71 13.06 -15.26 5.00
N ILE A 72 13.23 -14.61 3.84
CA ILE A 72 12.23 -13.67 3.31
C ILE A 72 10.92 -14.39 3.01
N LEU A 73 10.97 -15.56 2.37
CA LEU A 73 9.79 -16.36 2.07
C LEU A 73 9.05 -16.74 3.37
N LEU A 74 9.77 -17.23 4.36
CA LEU A 74 9.21 -17.61 5.66
C LEU A 74 8.53 -16.41 6.35
N GLY A 75 9.19 -15.26 6.37
CA GLY A 75 8.61 -14.02 6.90
C GLY A 75 7.31 -13.62 6.21
N ASN A 76 7.28 -13.70 4.87
CA ASN A 76 6.07 -13.40 4.09
C ASN A 76 4.93 -14.39 4.37
N VAL A 77 5.23 -15.68 4.52
CA VAL A 77 4.23 -16.70 4.87
C VAL A 77 3.65 -16.47 6.26
N ILE A 78 4.47 -16.06 7.23
CA ILE A 78 4.00 -15.74 8.58
C ILE A 78 3.05 -14.53 8.54
N VAL A 79 3.41 -13.49 7.79
CA VAL A 79 2.59 -12.27 7.65
C VAL A 79 1.32 -12.52 6.83
N LEU A 80 1.34 -13.49 5.92
CA LEU A 80 0.19 -13.86 5.10
C LEU A 80 -1.02 -14.28 5.94
N LEU A 81 -0.80 -14.97 7.07
CA LEU A 81 -1.89 -15.45 7.95
C LEU A 81 -2.77 -14.31 8.51
N PRO A 82 -2.24 -13.34 9.28
CA PRO A 82 -3.05 -12.23 9.77
C PRO A 82 -3.60 -11.36 8.63
N MET A 83 -2.90 -11.29 7.50
CA MET A 83 -3.35 -10.53 6.34
C MET A 83 -4.62 -11.13 5.71
N ILE A 84 -4.68 -12.46 5.55
CA ILE A 84 -5.88 -13.16 5.06
C ILE A 84 -7.05 -12.98 6.04
N LEU A 85 -6.78 -13.09 7.34
CA LEU A 85 -7.81 -12.89 8.38
C LEU A 85 -8.42 -11.48 8.31
N ASN A 86 -7.59 -10.45 8.13
CA ASN A 86 -8.07 -9.08 7.93
C ASN A 86 -8.82 -8.90 6.61
N ALA A 87 -8.32 -9.53 5.53
CA ALA A 87 -8.95 -9.44 4.21
C ALA A 87 -10.34 -10.09 4.16
N HIS A 88 -10.61 -11.11 4.98
CA HIS A 88 -11.91 -11.79 5.00
C HIS A 88 -13.06 -10.85 5.38
N ALA A 89 -12.88 -10.02 6.41
CA ALA A 89 -13.91 -9.07 6.84
C ALA A 89 -14.17 -7.99 5.76
N GLY A 90 -13.09 -7.44 5.17
CA GLY A 90 -13.21 -6.44 4.10
C GLY A 90 -13.90 -6.99 2.84
N THR A 91 -13.56 -8.20 2.42
CA THR A 91 -14.13 -8.83 1.20
C THR A 91 -15.57 -9.31 1.39
N LYS A 92 -15.91 -9.86 2.57
CA LYS A 92 -17.26 -10.33 2.86
C LYS A 92 -18.24 -9.16 2.94
N TYR A 93 -17.92 -8.14 3.73
CA TYR A 93 -18.84 -7.03 4.03
C TYR A 93 -18.66 -5.83 3.10
N GLY A 94 -17.59 -5.77 2.30
CA GLY A 94 -17.32 -4.65 1.39
C GLY A 94 -17.03 -3.34 2.12
N ILE A 95 -16.62 -3.42 3.39
CA ILE A 95 -16.37 -2.27 4.27
C ILE A 95 -14.91 -1.83 4.20
N SER A 96 -14.68 -0.52 4.33
CA SER A 96 -13.33 0.05 4.38
C SER A 96 -12.63 -0.26 5.71
N PHE A 97 -11.29 -0.24 5.72
CA PHE A 97 -10.50 -0.51 6.92
C PHE A 97 -10.85 0.38 8.12
N PRO A 98 -11.03 1.71 7.98
CA PRO A 98 -11.45 2.56 9.10
C PRO A 98 -12.81 2.15 9.69
N VAL A 99 -13.74 1.67 8.85
CA VAL A 99 -15.05 1.19 9.30
C VAL A 99 -14.90 -0.13 10.08
N LEU A 100 -14.05 -1.05 9.61
CA LEU A 100 -13.73 -2.27 10.33
C LEU A 100 -13.11 -1.98 11.71
N CYS A 101 -12.21 -0.99 11.80
CA CYS A 101 -11.59 -0.59 13.08
C CYS A 101 -12.60 -0.05 14.10
N ARG A 102 -13.76 0.48 13.67
CA ARG A 102 -14.80 0.96 14.60
C ARG A 102 -15.37 -0.17 15.45
N ALA A 103 -15.38 -1.40 14.95
CA ALA A 103 -15.86 -2.55 15.72
C ALA A 103 -14.95 -2.89 16.91
N SER A 104 -13.65 -2.62 16.82
CA SER A 104 -12.67 -2.93 17.87
C SER A 104 -12.36 -1.74 18.79
N PHE A 105 -12.24 -0.53 18.23
CA PHE A 105 -11.77 0.67 18.95
C PHE A 105 -12.86 1.74 19.15
N GLY A 106 -14.09 1.48 18.68
CA GLY A 106 -15.15 2.48 18.64
C GLY A 106 -14.89 3.58 17.60
N VAL A 107 -15.84 4.51 17.48
CA VAL A 107 -15.84 5.56 16.45
C VAL A 107 -14.63 6.50 16.57
N ARG A 108 -14.32 6.94 17.79
CA ARG A 108 -13.19 7.86 18.03
C ARG A 108 -11.84 7.15 17.98
N GLY A 109 -11.75 5.91 18.47
CA GLY A 109 -10.51 5.14 18.45
C GLY A 109 -10.11 4.67 17.04
N ALA A 110 -11.08 4.42 16.17
CA ALA A 110 -10.81 4.11 14.76
C ALA A 110 -10.07 5.22 14.01
N ASN A 111 -10.31 6.49 14.35
CA ASN A 111 -9.60 7.62 13.76
C ASN A 111 -8.10 7.60 14.12
N VAL A 112 -7.76 7.25 15.37
CA VAL A 112 -6.35 7.12 15.79
C VAL A 112 -5.66 6.01 15.00
N ALA A 113 -6.29 4.83 14.90
CA ALA A 113 -5.74 3.71 14.12
C ALA A 113 -5.58 4.07 12.63
N ALA A 114 -6.55 4.78 12.05
CA ALA A 114 -6.48 5.24 10.66
C ALA A 114 -5.34 6.26 10.46
N MET A 115 -5.17 7.21 11.38
CA MET A 115 -4.08 8.20 11.32
C MET A 115 -2.70 7.54 11.46
N LEU A 116 -2.53 6.62 12.39
CA LEU A 116 -1.27 5.86 12.54
C LEU A 116 -0.91 5.11 11.26
N ARG A 117 -1.92 4.47 10.63
CA ARG A 117 -1.74 3.82 9.33
C ARG A 117 -1.37 4.81 8.23
N ALA A 118 -2.00 6.00 8.21
CA ALA A 118 -1.69 7.04 7.24
C ALA A 118 -0.25 7.55 7.37
N ILE A 119 0.25 7.75 8.59
CA ILE A 119 1.64 8.15 8.84
C ILE A 119 2.63 7.13 8.27
N VAL A 120 2.38 5.84 8.52
CA VAL A 120 3.21 4.76 7.97
C VAL A 120 3.17 4.77 6.43
N ALA A 121 1.99 4.98 5.84
CA ALA A 121 1.85 5.09 4.39
C ALA A 121 2.63 6.28 3.81
N CYS A 122 2.62 7.44 4.49
CA CYS A 122 3.43 8.60 4.11
C CYS A 122 4.94 8.29 4.18
N GLY A 123 5.39 7.57 5.20
CA GLY A 123 6.78 7.12 5.31
C GLY A 123 7.19 6.22 4.14
N TRP A 124 6.34 5.25 3.79
CA TRP A 124 6.56 4.39 2.63
C TRP A 124 6.56 5.16 1.31
N PHE A 125 5.64 6.11 1.14
CA PHE A 125 5.62 7.00 -0.03
C PHE A 125 6.93 7.80 -0.16
N GLY A 126 7.47 8.32 0.96
CA GLY A 126 8.74 9.02 0.98
C GLY A 126 9.92 8.16 0.54
N ILE A 127 10.04 6.95 1.09
CA ILE A 127 11.10 5.99 0.71
C ILE A 127 11.04 5.64 -0.78
N GLN A 128 9.85 5.37 -1.29
CA GLN A 128 9.65 5.01 -2.69
C GLN A 128 9.93 6.17 -3.64
N THR A 129 9.52 7.38 -3.26
CA THR A 129 9.85 8.61 -3.99
C THR A 129 11.36 8.83 -4.02
N TRP A 130 12.05 8.60 -2.91
CA TRP A 130 13.50 8.74 -2.84
C TRP A 130 14.22 7.75 -3.77
N ILE A 131 13.83 6.48 -3.73
CA ILE A 131 14.41 5.46 -4.61
C ILE A 131 14.14 5.78 -6.09
N GLY A 132 12.91 6.18 -6.42
CA GLY A 132 12.56 6.61 -7.77
C GLY A 132 13.33 7.85 -8.23
N ALA A 133 13.58 8.79 -7.32
CA ALA A 133 14.41 9.96 -7.57
C ALA A 133 15.86 9.59 -7.88
N LEU A 134 16.44 8.62 -7.15
CA LEU A 134 17.79 8.11 -7.44
C LEU A 134 17.85 7.44 -8.83
N ALA A 135 16.81 6.71 -9.20
CA ALA A 135 16.72 6.11 -10.54
C ALA A 135 16.62 7.18 -11.63
N LEU A 136 15.82 8.24 -11.41
CA LEU A 136 15.73 9.37 -12.32
C LEU A 136 17.07 10.12 -12.42
N ASP A 137 17.74 10.34 -11.29
CA ASP A 137 19.04 11.01 -11.23
C ASP A 137 20.11 10.25 -12.03
N ALA A 138 20.14 8.92 -11.89
CA ALA A 138 21.02 8.06 -12.66
C ALA A 138 20.72 8.11 -14.16
N LEU A 139 19.44 8.14 -14.54
CA LEU A 139 19.01 8.27 -15.94
C LEU A 139 19.42 9.61 -16.54
N MET A 140 19.27 10.71 -15.80
CA MET A 140 19.67 12.04 -16.23
C MET A 140 21.18 12.16 -16.38
N ASN A 141 21.95 11.58 -15.47
CA ASN A 141 23.41 11.53 -15.57
C ASN A 141 23.87 10.74 -16.81
N ALA A 142 23.22 9.59 -17.07
CA ALA A 142 23.51 8.79 -18.25
C ALA A 142 23.15 9.50 -19.58
N ALA A 143 22.07 10.28 -19.59
CA ALA A 143 21.65 11.04 -20.77
C ALA A 143 22.49 12.30 -21.00
N TRP A 144 22.91 12.97 -19.92
CA TRP A 144 23.66 14.21 -19.97
C TRP A 144 24.67 14.28 -18.81
N SER A 145 25.95 14.11 -19.13
CA SER A 145 27.04 14.12 -18.14
C SER A 145 27.23 15.46 -17.42
N GLY A 146 26.69 16.56 -17.96
CA GLY A 146 26.66 17.86 -17.29
C GLY A 146 25.72 17.90 -16.08
N TRP A 147 24.79 16.95 -15.97
CA TRP A 147 23.84 16.83 -14.85
C TRP A 147 24.56 16.67 -13.51
N SER A 148 25.60 15.84 -13.44
CA SER A 148 26.34 15.58 -12.19
C SER A 148 27.13 16.78 -11.69
N GLN A 149 27.31 17.81 -12.53
CA GLN A 149 28.03 19.04 -12.15
C GLN A 149 27.12 20.02 -11.40
N ILE A 150 25.80 19.79 -11.38
CA ILE A 150 24.84 20.60 -10.63
C ILE A 150 24.85 20.12 -9.18
N GLY A 151 25.36 20.91 -8.24
CA GLY A 151 25.49 20.50 -6.83
C GLY A 151 24.19 20.07 -6.12
N ILE A 152 23.02 20.40 -6.68
CA ILE A 152 21.68 20.03 -6.18
C ILE A 152 20.98 18.98 -7.05
N HIS A 153 21.69 18.29 -7.94
CA HIS A 153 21.09 17.39 -8.94
C HIS A 153 20.19 16.31 -8.33
N THR A 154 20.60 15.65 -7.26
CA THR A 154 19.78 14.63 -6.57
C THR A 154 18.50 15.22 -5.97
N ALA A 155 18.58 16.43 -5.40
CA ALA A 155 17.41 17.11 -4.82
C ALA A 155 16.43 17.56 -5.91
N LEU A 156 16.95 17.97 -7.07
CA LEU A 156 16.13 18.32 -8.23
C LEU A 156 15.45 17.09 -8.82
N SER A 157 16.16 15.97 -8.97
CA SER A 157 15.58 14.67 -9.35
C SER A 157 14.46 14.26 -8.39
N PHE A 158 14.66 14.46 -7.09
CA PHE A 158 13.62 14.20 -6.09
C PHE A 158 12.40 15.10 -6.27
N ALA A 159 12.59 16.41 -6.40
CA ALA A 159 11.49 17.35 -6.59
C ALA A 159 10.70 17.07 -7.88
N ILE A 160 11.38 16.74 -8.98
CA ILE A 160 10.77 16.38 -10.26
C ILE A 160 9.97 15.08 -10.10
N PHE A 161 10.59 14.03 -9.57
CA PHE A 161 9.94 12.72 -9.42
C PHE A 161 8.74 12.79 -8.47
N TRP A 162 8.88 13.52 -7.36
CA TRP A 162 7.79 13.79 -6.43
C TRP A 162 6.66 14.58 -7.09
N GLY A 163 6.98 15.65 -7.83
CA GLY A 163 6.00 16.48 -8.52
C GLY A 163 5.19 15.71 -9.55
N ILE A 164 5.85 14.83 -10.32
CA ILE A 164 5.18 13.92 -11.26
C ILE A 164 4.19 13.00 -10.51
N GLN A 165 4.59 12.40 -9.39
CA GLN A 165 3.71 11.54 -8.61
C GLN A 165 2.49 12.30 -8.06
N VAL A 166 2.69 13.50 -7.53
CA VAL A 166 1.58 14.34 -7.05
C VAL A 166 0.63 14.69 -8.19
N TRP A 167 1.15 15.03 -9.37
CA TRP A 167 0.34 15.33 -10.54
C TRP A 167 -0.47 14.13 -11.04
N ILE A 168 0.06 12.91 -10.94
CA ILE A 168 -0.68 11.69 -11.33
C ILE A 168 -1.82 11.36 -10.35
N ILE A 169 -1.65 11.73 -9.07
CA ILE A 169 -2.60 11.40 -8.01
C ILE A 169 -3.76 12.40 -7.92
N LEU A 170 -3.53 13.67 -8.29
CA LEU A 170 -4.54 14.74 -8.29
C LEU A 170 -5.46 14.67 -9.52
#